data_AF-A0A537M3R1-F1
#
_entry.id   AF-A0A537M3R1-F1
#
_cell.length_a   1.000
_cell.length_b   1.000
_cell.length_c   1.000
_cell.angle_alpha   90.00
_cell.angle_beta   90.00
_cell.angle_gamma   90.00
#
_symmetry.space_group_name_H-M   'P 1'
#
loop_
_entity.id
_entity.type
_entity.pdbx_description
1 polymer ?
#
loop_
_entity_poly.entity_id
_entity_poly.type
_entity_poly.pdbx_seq_one_letter_code
_entity_poly.pdbx_strand_id
1 'polypeptide(L)' 'MAERQAEVGVIGGSGFYSLFEGAPEVKVDTPYGEPSDAVTLGEIAGRSVAFLPRHGRTHRLPPHRINYRANMWAMK' A
#
# COMPACT_ATOMS: atom_id res chain seq x y z
N MET A 1 12.87 10.61 -12.45
CA MET A 1 12.40 9.52 -11.58
C MET A 1 11.21 8.91 -12.28
N ALA A 2 11.24 7.64 -12.67
CA ALA A 2 10.08 7.02 -13.31
C ALA A 2 8.90 7.08 -12.34
N GLU A 3 7.82 7.73 -12.75
CA GLU A 3 6.59 7.85 -11.99
C GLU A 3 6.00 6.43 -11.87
N ARG A 4 6.09 5.84 -10.69
CA ARG A 4 5.58 4.49 -10.45
C ARG A 4 4.07 4.56 -10.22
N GLN A 5 3.32 4.59 -11.32
CA GLN A 5 1.87 4.62 -11.31
C GLN A 5 1.29 3.19 -11.31
N ALA A 6 0.10 3.03 -10.71
CA ALA A 6 -0.69 1.80 -10.80
C ALA A 6 -2.14 2.15 -11.16
N GLU A 7 -2.76 1.33 -12.00
CA GLU A 7 -4.16 1.50 -12.42
C GLU A 7 -5.16 1.14 -11.33
N VAL A 8 -4.81 0.18 -10.47
CA VAL A 8 -5.69 -0.36 -9.43
C VAL A 8 -5.01 -0.33 -8.07
N GLY A 9 -5.70 0.20 -7.07
CA GLY A 9 -5.28 0.14 -5.67
C GLY A 9 -6.04 -0.93 -4.88
N VAL A 10 -5.31 -1.77 -4.15
CA VAL A 10 -5.87 -2.79 -3.25
C VAL A 10 -5.41 -2.52 -1.82
N ILE A 11 -6.36 -2.34 -0.91
CA ILE A 11 -6.07 -2.16 0.52
C ILE A 11 -6.40 -3.46 1.28
N GLY A 12 -5.35 -4.14 1.75
CA GLY A 12 -5.47 -5.40 2.49
C GLY A 12 -5.97 -5.20 3.92
N GLY A 13 -6.94 -6.03 4.34
CA GLY A 13 -7.47 -6.07 5.69
C GLY A 13 -6.74 -7.04 6.61
N SER A 14 -7.41 -7.48 7.69
CA SER A 14 -6.87 -8.53 8.57
C SER A 14 -6.71 -9.84 7.78
N GLY A 15 -5.57 -10.50 7.93
CA GLY A 15 -5.24 -11.74 7.23
C GLY A 15 -4.76 -11.57 5.79
N PHE A 16 -4.72 -10.34 5.26
CA PHE A 16 -4.27 -10.07 3.89
C PHE A 16 -3.11 -9.06 3.90
N TYR A 17 -1.90 -9.58 4.08
CA TYR A 17 -0.70 -8.78 4.35
C TYR A 17 0.28 -8.68 3.18
N SER A 18 0.16 -9.57 2.19
CA SER A 18 0.92 -9.56 0.94
C SER A 18 0.01 -10.02 -0.20
N LEU A 19 0.24 -9.46 -1.39
CA LEU A 19 -0.43 -9.84 -2.63
C LEU A 19 0.57 -10.35 -3.68
N PHE A 20 1.83 -9.93 -3.60
CA PHE A 20 2.88 -10.28 -4.54
C PHE A 20 4.10 -10.82 -3.79
N GLU A 21 4.76 -11.83 -4.35
CA GLU A 21 6.03 -12.35 -3.84
C GLU A 21 7.20 -11.67 -4.56
N GLY A 22 8.20 -11.19 -3.80
CA GLY A 22 9.41 -10.58 -4.36
C GLY A 22 9.20 -9.27 -5.14
N ALA A 23 8.04 -8.63 -4.98
CA ALA A 23 7.67 -7.43 -5.71
C ALA A 23 8.36 -6.16 -5.17
N PRO A 24 8.57 -5.14 -6.04
CA PRO A 24 9.14 -3.88 -5.62
C PRO A 24 8.25 -3.13 -4.62
N GLU A 25 8.89 -2.62 -3.57
CA GLU A 25 8.25 -1.75 -2.58
C GLU A 25 8.60 -0.27 -2.85
N VAL A 26 7.64 0.61 -2.61
CA VAL A 26 7.74 2.05 -2.78
C VAL A 26 7.36 2.73 -1.47
N LYS A 27 8.29 3.53 -0.94
CA LYS A 27 7.96 4.48 0.13
C LYS A 27 7.37 5.73 -0.51
N VAL A 28 6.21 6.15 -0.01
CA VAL A 28 5.51 7.33 -0.50
C VAL A 28 5.43 8.34 0.64
N ASP A 29 6.09 9.48 0.45
CA ASP A 29 5.99 10.60 1.38
C ASP A 29 4.62 11.27 1.22
N THR A 30 3.93 11.52 2.33
CA THR A 30 2.61 12.17 2.32
C THR A 30 2.59 13.34 3.30
N PRO A 31 1.79 14.38 3.03
CA PRO A 31 1.62 15.51 3.96
C PRO A 31 0.89 15.11 5.25
N TYR A 32 0.39 13.87 5.35
CA TYR A 32 -0.32 13.36 6.52
C TYR A 32 0.54 12.44 7.38
N GLY A 33 1.84 12.33 7.08
CA GLY A 33 2.77 11.39 7.71
C GLY A 33 2.89 10.08 6.95
N GLU A 34 3.34 9.03 7.62
CA GLU A 34 3.58 7.73 6.99
C GLU A 34 2.27 6.98 6.70
N PRO A 35 2.16 6.30 5.55
CA PRO A 35 1.17 5.24 5.33
C PRO A 35 1.38 4.06 6.27
N SER A 36 0.44 3.12 6.28
CA SER A 36 0.50 1.92 7.13
C SER A 36 1.73 1.04 6.88
N ASP A 37 2.23 1.02 5.64
CA ASP A 37 3.44 0.32 5.19
C ASP A 37 3.94 0.93 3.87
N ALA A 38 5.04 0.43 3.33
CA ALA A 38 5.41 0.68 1.93
C ALA A 38 4.36 0.09 0.96
N VAL A 39 4.14 0.76 -0.16
CA VAL A 39 3.25 0.28 -1.22
C VAL A 39 3.98 -0.76 -2.05
N THR A 40 3.41 -1.94 -2.21
CA THR A 40 3.93 -2.97 -3.11
C THR A 40 3.32 -2.81 -4.48
N LEU A 41 4.13 -2.86 -5.54
CA LEU A 41 3.67 -2.78 -6.92
C LEU A 41 3.81 -4.12 -7.62
N GLY A 42 2.77 -4.53 -8.35
CA GLY A 42 2.78 -5.76 -9.14
C GLY A 42 1.85 -5.66 -10.33
N GLU A 43 1.66 -6.79 -11.00
CA GLU A 43 0.75 -6.91 -12.14
C GLU A 43 -0.24 -8.06 -11.89
N ILE A 44 -1.51 -7.83 -12.19
CA ILE A 44 -2.55 -8.86 -12.19
C ILE A 44 -3.30 -8.78 -13.51
N ALA A 45 -3.29 -9.88 -14.27
CA ALA A 45 -4.01 -9.99 -15.54
C ALA A 45 -3.72 -8.81 -16.50
N GLY A 46 -2.45 -8.42 -16.65
CA GLY A 46 -2.04 -7.33 -17.54
C GLY A 46 -2.25 -5.92 -16.99
N ARG A 47 -2.69 -5.76 -15.74
CA ARG A 47 -2.94 -4.46 -15.11
C ARG A 47 -1.97 -4.18 -13.98
N SER A 48 -1.47 -2.95 -13.90
CA SER A 48 -0.63 -2.50 -12.80
C SER A 48 -1.46 -2.32 -11.52
N VAL A 49 -0.98 -2.90 -10.42
CA VAL A 49 -1.68 -2.93 -9.13
C VAL A 49 -0.74 -2.46 -8.02
N ALA A 50 -1.23 -1.50 -7.23
CA ALA A 50 -0.64 -1.09 -5.97
C ALA A 50 -1.35 -1.79 -4.82
N PHE A 51 -0.58 -2.30 -3.85
CA PHE A 51 -1.10 -2.97 -2.67
C PHE A 51 -0.57 -2.32 -1.39
N LEU A 52 -1.46 -2.14 -0.41
CA LEU A 52 -1.13 -1.58 0.90
C LEU A 52 -1.89 -2.32 2.03
N PRO A 53 -1.21 -3.03 2.94
CA PRO A 53 -1.86 -3.64 4.10
C PRO A 53 -2.21 -2.56 5.13
N ARG A 54 -3.50 -2.31 5.39
CA ARG A 54 -3.94 -1.19 6.23
C ARG A 54 -3.49 -1.28 7.69
N HIS A 55 -3.17 -2.49 8.16
CA HIS A 55 -2.68 -2.75 9.51
C HIS A 55 -1.14 -2.84 9.59
N GLY A 56 -0.44 -2.59 8.47
CA GLY A 56 0.96 -2.93 8.28
C GLY A 56 1.17 -4.44 8.06
N ARG A 57 2.28 -4.83 7.43
CA ARG A 57 2.57 -6.24 7.09
C ARG A 57 2.64 -7.18 8.30
N THR A 58 2.98 -6.64 9.48
CA THR A 58 3.06 -7.37 10.75
C THR A 58 1.80 -7.22 11.62
N HIS A 59 0.71 -6.67 11.06
CA HIS A 59 -0.57 -6.44 11.77
C HIS A 59 -0.47 -5.56 13.03
N ARG A 60 0.54 -4.67 13.08
CA ARG A 60 0.86 -3.86 14.27
C ARG A 60 -0.09 -2.69 14.54
N LEU A 61 -0.81 -2.20 13.53
CA LEU A 61 -1.67 -1.02 13.65
C LEU A 61 -3.11 -1.43 13.99
N PRO A 62 -3.65 -1.10 15.17
CA PRO A 62 -5.07 -1.29 15.42
C PRO A 62 -5.92 -0.31 14.59
N PRO A 63 -7.21 -0.59 14.34
CA PRO A 63 -8.06 0.21 13.45
C PRO A 63 -8.04 1.72 13.73
N HIS A 64 -8.10 2.13 15.00
CA HIS A 64 -8.12 3.54 15.41
C HIS A 64 -6.77 4.27 15.29
N ARG A 65 -5.69 3.56 14.93
CA ARG A 65 -4.34 4.10 14.71
C ARG A 65 -3.93 4.10 13.24
N ILE A 66 -4.78 3.61 12.34
CA ILE A 66 -4.50 3.61 10.91
C ILE A 66 -4.50 5.06 10.40
N ASN A 67 -3.45 5.43 9.67
CA ASN A 67 -3.37 6.74 9.04
C ASN A 67 -4.10 6.73 7.68
N TYR A 68 -5.43 6.78 7.73
CA TYR A 68 -6.26 6.70 6.53
C TYR A 68 -5.94 7.78 5.49
N ARG A 69 -5.59 9.00 5.93
CA ARG A 69 -5.25 10.09 5.01
C ARG A 69 -3.94 9.82 4.26
N ALA A 70 -2.91 9.33 4.95
CA ALA A 70 -1.66 8.95 4.30
C ALA A 70 -1.87 7.76 3.36
N ASN A 71 -2.64 6.74 3.76
CA ASN A 71 -2.94 5.60 2.90
C ASN A 71 -3.66 6.02 1.62
N MET A 72 -4.71 6.85 1.72
CA MET A 72 -5.44 7.29 0.52
C MET A 72 -4.61 8.24 -0.34
N TRP A 73 -3.77 9.08 0.27
CA TRP A 73 -2.87 9.96 -0.49
C TRP A 73 -1.81 9.18 -1.26
N ALA A 74 -1.23 8.14 -0.65
CA ALA A 74 -0.24 7.29 -1.31
C ALA A 74 -0.82 6.46 -2.46
N MET A 75 -2.14 6.34 -2.55
CA MET A 75 -2.87 5.57 -3.56
C MET A 75 -3.65 6.46 -4.55
N LYS A 76 -3.44 7.78 -4.50
CA LYS A 76 -4.03 8.76 -5.41
C LYS A 76 -3.09 9.00 -6.59
#